data_AF-A0A356EVK5-F1
#
_entry.id   AF-A0A356EVK5-F1
#
_cell.length_a   1.000
_cell.length_b   1.000
_cell.length_c   1.000
_cell.angle_alpha   90.00
_cell.angle_beta   90.00
_cell.angle_gamma   90.00
#
_symmetry.space_group_name_H-M   'P 1'
#
loop_
_entity.id
_entity.type
_entity.pdbx_description
1 polymer ?
#
loop_
_entity_poly.entity_id
_entity_poly.type
_entity_poly.pdbx_seq_one_letter_code
_entity_poly.pdbx_strand_id
1 'polypeptide(L)'
;MAITFGHNKDHRPDLKQLLFILTVAADGGVPLHFRAASGNVADDQTQRDTWELLCELTGRRDFLYVADCKLATSENMAYLHQHQGRFVTVLPRTRAEDSAFRELVAQGHVSWRPIWEKTNDDGEVIDRFSVSDQPAVTAEGYRLVWYHSLRKAEFDAVARSNRIERALKQLATLRDKLRSPRTRYR
;
A
#
# COMPACT_ATOMS: atom_id res chain seq x y z
N MET A 1 27.91 8.47 -2.74
CA MET A 1 26.48 8.83 -2.74
C MET A 1 26.31 10.20 -2.09
N ALA A 2 25.65 11.16 -2.75
CA ALA A 2 25.32 12.45 -2.14
C ALA A 2 23.86 12.43 -1.65
N ILE A 3 23.66 12.56 -0.33
CA ILE A 3 22.32 12.67 0.27
C ILE A 3 21.84 14.10 0.07
N THR A 4 20.75 14.29 -0.66
CA THR A 4 20.22 15.60 -1.05
C THR A 4 18.96 15.97 -0.25
N PHE A 5 18.61 17.25 -0.26
CA PHE A 5 17.31 17.71 0.21
C PHE A 5 16.25 17.18 -0.74
N GLY A 6 15.22 16.51 -0.21
CA GLY A 6 14.17 15.89 -1.01
C GLY A 6 12.81 16.52 -0.80
N HIS A 7 11.84 16.14 -1.64
CA HIS A 7 10.47 16.64 -1.54
C HIS A 7 9.76 16.02 -0.33
N ASN A 8 9.74 16.75 0.77
CA ASN A 8 9.11 16.33 2.01
C ASN A 8 7.59 16.56 1.99
N LYS A 9 6.79 15.50 2.25
CA LYS A 9 5.34 15.58 2.43
C LYS A 9 4.94 16.38 3.69
N ASP A 10 5.84 16.48 4.66
CA ASP A 10 5.72 17.32 5.85
C ASP A 10 6.24 18.74 5.61
N HIS A 11 6.57 19.10 4.35
CA HIS A 11 7.05 20.43 3.95
C HIS A 11 8.26 20.93 4.76
N ARG A 12 9.18 20.02 5.12
CA ARG A 12 10.47 20.32 5.76
C ARG A 12 11.63 20.22 4.77
N PRO A 13 11.87 21.25 3.94
CA PRO A 13 12.95 21.26 2.94
C PRO A 13 14.33 21.39 3.57
N ASP A 14 14.41 21.71 4.86
CA ASP A 14 15.64 21.84 5.65
C ASP A 14 16.23 20.50 6.09
N LEU A 15 15.51 19.39 5.91
CA LEU A 15 15.94 18.07 6.33
C LEU A 15 16.44 17.22 5.15
N LYS A 16 17.57 16.54 5.36
CA LYS A 16 18.03 15.47 4.47
C LYS A 16 17.05 14.31 4.53
N GLN A 17 16.71 13.76 3.37
CA GLN A 17 15.85 12.58 3.30
C GLN A 17 16.65 11.32 3.03
N LEU A 18 16.32 10.26 3.76
CA LEU A 18 16.91 8.94 3.63
C LEU A 18 15.81 7.95 3.26
N LEU A 19 16.13 7.04 2.35
CA LEU A 19 15.33 5.86 2.05
C LEU A 19 16.06 4.65 2.63
N PHE A 20 15.40 3.94 3.54
CA PHE A 20 15.91 2.68 4.05
C PHE A 20 15.26 1.52 3.31
N ILE A 21 16.07 0.67 2.72
CA ILE A 21 15.66 -0.56 2.06
C ILE A 21 16.10 -1.70 2.95
N LEU A 22 15.14 -2.46 3.46
CA LEU A 22 15.37 -3.59 4.35
C LEU A 22 14.63 -4.81 3.81
N THR A 23 15.35 -5.90 3.63
CA THR A 23 14.77 -7.21 3.29
C THR A 23 14.94 -8.16 4.46
N VAL A 24 13.84 -8.81 4.82
CA VAL A 24 13.79 -9.78 5.93
C VAL A 24 13.30 -11.13 5.44
N ALA A 25 13.79 -12.18 6.08
CA ALA A 25 13.31 -13.54 5.86
C ALA A 25 11.94 -13.76 6.53
N ALA A 26 11.13 -14.65 5.97
CA ALA A 26 9.79 -14.93 6.49
C ALA A 26 9.81 -15.70 7.83
N ASP A 27 10.88 -16.45 8.08
CA ASP A 27 11.11 -17.27 9.28
C ASP A 27 11.67 -16.42 10.43
N GLY A 28 10.80 -15.59 11.00
CA GLY A 28 11.14 -14.80 12.20
C GLY A 28 11.69 -13.42 11.91
N GLY A 29 11.64 -12.95 10.65
CA GLY A 29 11.96 -11.56 10.31
C GLY A 29 13.46 -11.25 10.35
N VAL A 30 14.31 -12.25 10.14
CA VAL A 30 15.77 -12.08 10.16
C VAL A 30 16.20 -11.16 9.01
N PRO A 31 16.91 -10.05 9.27
CA PRO A 31 17.42 -9.18 8.22
C PRO A 31 18.43 -9.90 7.31
N LEU A 32 18.16 -9.91 6.01
CA LEU A 32 19.04 -10.49 4.98
C LEU A 32 19.85 -9.41 4.25
N HIS A 33 19.25 -8.24 4.04
CA HIS A 33 19.87 -7.15 3.30
C HIS A 33 19.38 -5.80 3.81
N PHE A 34 20.29 -4.84 3.91
CA PHE A 34 20.00 -3.45 4.25
C PHE A 34 20.80 -2.51 3.36
N ARG A 35 20.12 -1.48 2.83
CA ARG A 35 20.74 -0.39 2.05
C ARG A 35 20.11 0.94 2.45
N ALA A 36 20.95 1.96 2.65
CA ALA A 36 20.50 3.34 2.77
C ALA A 36 20.69 4.05 1.42
N ALA A 37 19.61 4.66 0.91
CA ALA A 37 19.56 5.43 -0.31
C ALA A 37 19.22 6.91 -0.01
N SER A 38 19.48 7.80 -0.97
CA SER A 38 18.98 9.18 -0.91
C SER A 38 17.46 9.15 -1.02
N GLY A 39 16.74 9.97 -0.26
CA GLY A 39 15.27 9.99 -0.29
C GLY A 39 14.66 10.36 -1.65
N ASN A 40 15.48 10.89 -2.56
CA ASN A 40 15.09 11.21 -3.94
C ASN A 40 15.28 10.05 -4.92
N VAL A 41 15.81 8.90 -4.49
CA VAL A 41 15.93 7.71 -5.35
C VAL A 41 14.53 7.16 -5.59
N ALA A 42 14.17 6.98 -6.85
CA ALA A 42 12.92 6.32 -7.22
C ALA A 42 13.00 4.83 -6.85
N ASP A 43 12.03 4.34 -6.09
CA ASP A 43 12.05 2.95 -5.61
C ASP A 43 11.83 1.92 -6.72
N ASP A 44 11.33 2.31 -7.90
CA ASP A 44 11.04 1.40 -9.00
C ASP A 44 12.30 0.64 -9.47
N GLN A 45 13.44 1.32 -9.55
CA GLN A 45 14.74 0.71 -9.86
C GLN A 45 15.27 -0.15 -8.69
N THR A 46 14.96 0.22 -7.45
CA THR A 46 15.52 -0.46 -6.26
C THR A 46 15.02 -1.89 -6.07
N GLN A 47 13.84 -2.21 -6.61
CA GLN A 47 13.22 -3.53 -6.46
C GLN A 47 13.96 -4.61 -7.26
N ARG A 48 14.44 -4.31 -8.47
CA ARG A 48 15.20 -5.27 -9.28
C ARG A 48 16.56 -5.55 -8.67
N ASP A 49 17.31 -4.50 -8.32
CA ASP A 49 18.59 -4.64 -7.62
C ASP A 49 18.46 -5.51 -6.37
N THR A 50 17.40 -5.28 -5.59
CA THR A 50 17.17 -6.03 -4.35
C THR A 50 16.88 -7.49 -4.67
N TRP A 51 16.01 -7.76 -5.65
CA TRP A 51 15.69 -9.13 -6.05
C TRP A 51 16.89 -9.90 -6.62
N GLU A 52 17.72 -9.26 -7.45
CA GLU A 52 18.96 -9.85 -7.99
C GLU A 52 19.95 -10.18 -6.88
N LEU A 53 20.18 -9.25 -5.96
CA LEU A 53 21.04 -9.48 -4.80
C LEU A 53 20.54 -10.67 -3.97
N LEU A 54 19.22 -10.79 -3.76
CA LEU A 54 18.67 -11.95 -3.06
C LEU A 54 18.88 -13.25 -3.85
N CYS A 55 18.81 -13.22 -5.17
CA CYS A 55 19.12 -14.39 -5.99
C CYS A 55 20.59 -14.81 -5.84
N GLU A 56 21.51 -13.85 -5.79
CA GLU A 56 22.94 -14.10 -5.56
C GLU A 56 23.19 -14.64 -4.15
N LEU A 57 22.62 -14.00 -3.13
CA LEU A 57 22.80 -14.38 -1.72
C LEU A 57 22.22 -15.77 -1.41
N THR A 58 21.07 -16.10 -2.01
CA THR A 58 20.36 -17.37 -1.73
C THR A 58 20.72 -18.48 -2.71
N GLY A 59 21.35 -18.15 -3.85
CA GLY A 59 21.63 -19.09 -4.93
C GLY A 59 20.38 -19.64 -5.64
N ARG A 60 19.21 -19.03 -5.41
CA ARG A 60 17.90 -19.52 -5.88
C ARG A 60 16.99 -18.36 -6.30
N ARG A 61 16.00 -18.65 -7.15
CA ARG A 61 15.08 -17.66 -7.73
C ARG A 61 13.60 -17.92 -7.41
N ASP A 62 13.30 -19.09 -6.85
CA ASP A 62 11.95 -19.60 -6.60
C ASP A 62 11.36 -19.13 -5.25
N PHE A 63 12.07 -18.26 -4.53
CA PHE A 63 11.56 -17.64 -3.31
C PHE A 63 10.39 -16.69 -3.62
N LEU A 64 9.50 -16.51 -2.63
CA LEU A 64 8.38 -15.57 -2.75
C LEU A 64 8.85 -14.16 -2.38
N TYR A 65 9.00 -13.29 -3.37
CA TYR A 65 9.35 -11.89 -3.16
C TYR A 65 8.12 -11.06 -2.81
N VAL A 66 8.02 -10.57 -1.58
CA VAL A 66 6.89 -9.76 -1.11
C VAL A 66 7.32 -8.31 -0.99
N ALA A 67 6.67 -7.41 -1.73
CA ALA A 67 7.01 -5.99 -1.74
C ALA A 67 5.76 -5.11 -1.77
N ASP A 68 5.94 -3.81 -1.49
CA ASP A 68 4.87 -2.83 -1.58
C ASP A 68 4.43 -2.58 -3.04
N CYS A 69 3.48 -1.65 -3.21
CA CYS A 69 2.90 -1.34 -4.51
C CYS A 69 3.86 -0.77 -5.55
N LYS A 70 5.08 -0.34 -5.17
CA LYS A 70 6.09 0.15 -6.10
C LYS A 70 6.73 -0.99 -6.91
N LEU A 71 6.58 -2.24 -6.47
CA LEU A 71 6.90 -3.41 -7.29
C LEU A 71 5.89 -3.60 -8.44
N ALA A 72 4.64 -3.11 -8.30
CA ALA A 72 3.56 -3.33 -9.26
C ALA A 72 3.62 -2.42 -10.50
N THR A 73 4.80 -2.30 -11.11
CA THR A 73 4.98 -1.73 -12.46
C THR A 73 5.06 -2.87 -13.47
N SER A 74 4.57 -2.65 -14.69
CA SER A 74 4.57 -3.69 -15.73
C SER A 74 5.99 -4.19 -16.01
N GLU A 75 6.98 -3.28 -15.99
CA GLU A 75 8.38 -3.60 -16.21
C GLU A 75 8.99 -4.43 -15.08
N ASN A 76 8.73 -4.09 -13.80
CA ASN A 76 9.26 -4.86 -12.67
C ASN A 76 8.62 -6.24 -12.56
N MET A 77 7.29 -6.33 -12.71
CA MET A 77 6.60 -7.61 -12.66
C MET A 77 7.02 -8.51 -13.82
N ALA A 78 7.17 -7.96 -15.04
CA ALA A 78 7.68 -8.68 -16.19
C ALA A 78 9.11 -9.18 -15.96
N TYR A 79 9.99 -8.34 -15.41
CA TYR A 79 11.37 -8.70 -15.10
C TYR A 79 11.43 -9.93 -14.17
N LEU A 80 10.75 -9.87 -13.02
CA LEU A 80 10.74 -10.98 -12.06
C LEU A 80 10.15 -12.24 -12.70
N HIS A 81 9.03 -12.12 -13.43
CA HIS A 81 8.39 -13.26 -14.08
C HIS A 81 9.29 -13.93 -15.13
N GLN A 82 9.90 -13.15 -16.03
CA GLN A 82 10.78 -13.64 -17.10
C GLN A 82 12.02 -14.35 -16.53
N HIS A 83 12.49 -13.91 -15.36
CA HIS A 83 13.61 -14.52 -14.65
C HIS A 83 13.20 -15.66 -13.70
N GLN A 84 11.98 -16.19 -13.85
CA GLN A 84 11.41 -17.32 -13.08
C GLN A 84 11.21 -17.02 -11.59
N GLY A 85 11.14 -15.73 -11.23
CA GLY A 85 10.83 -15.26 -9.89
C GLY A 85 9.35 -15.38 -9.57
N ARG A 86 9.05 -15.52 -8.27
CA ARG A 86 7.69 -15.43 -7.72
C ARG A 86 7.55 -14.15 -6.91
N PHE A 87 6.42 -13.47 -7.04
CA PHE A 87 6.18 -12.23 -6.29
C PHE A 87 4.75 -12.09 -5.77
N VAL A 88 4.61 -11.28 -4.72
CA VAL A 88 3.35 -10.72 -4.23
C VAL A 88 3.56 -9.23 -4.03
N THR A 89 2.66 -8.43 -4.60
CA THR A 89 2.67 -6.97 -4.46
C THR A 89 1.25 -6.46 -4.28
N VAL A 90 1.14 -5.23 -3.78
CA VAL A 90 -0.14 -4.53 -3.62
C VAL A 90 -0.45 -3.78 -4.90
N LEU A 91 -1.64 -3.98 -5.47
CA LEU A 91 -2.08 -3.19 -6.62
C LEU A 91 -2.20 -1.69 -6.22
N PRO A 92 -1.55 -0.76 -6.92
CA PRO A 92 -1.70 0.67 -6.67
C PRO A 92 -3.14 1.13 -6.90
N ARG A 93 -3.65 2.03 -6.06
CA ARG A 93 -5.00 2.61 -6.22
C ARG A 93 -5.18 3.45 -7.48
N THR A 94 -4.09 3.81 -8.16
CA THR A 94 -4.10 4.54 -9.43
C THR A 94 -4.46 3.65 -10.63
N ARG A 95 -4.49 2.33 -10.44
CA ARG A 95 -4.85 1.35 -11.46
C ARG A 95 -6.35 1.32 -11.69
N ALA A 96 -6.77 1.22 -12.95
CA ALA A 96 -8.18 1.17 -13.33
C ALA A 96 -8.91 -0.05 -12.74
N GLU A 97 -8.19 -1.15 -12.48
CA GLU A 97 -8.74 -2.34 -11.83
C GLU A 97 -9.19 -2.06 -10.39
N ASP A 98 -8.54 -1.16 -9.64
CA ASP A 98 -8.98 -0.77 -8.29
C ASP A 98 -10.28 0.04 -8.34
N SER A 99 -10.42 1.00 -9.25
CA SER A 99 -11.66 1.76 -9.39
C SER A 99 -12.82 0.88 -9.84
N ALA A 100 -12.61 0.02 -10.84
CA ALA A 100 -13.63 -0.89 -11.34
C ALA A 100 -14.10 -1.87 -10.24
N PHE A 101 -13.17 -2.43 -9.47
CA PHE A 101 -13.54 -3.35 -8.38
C PHE A 101 -14.30 -2.63 -7.26
N ARG A 102 -13.92 -1.39 -6.91
CA ARG A 102 -14.66 -0.60 -5.91
C ARG A 102 -16.10 -0.30 -6.33
N GLU A 103 -16.34 -0.08 -7.61
CA GLU A 103 -17.69 0.11 -8.15
C GLU A 103 -18.54 -1.15 -7.96
N LEU A 104 -17.98 -2.33 -8.24
CA LEU A 104 -18.66 -3.61 -7.98
C LEU A 104 -18.98 -3.80 -6.49
N VAL A 105 -18.03 -3.45 -5.61
CA VAL A 105 -18.25 -3.49 -4.16
C VAL A 105 -19.38 -2.54 -3.75
N ALA A 106 -19.40 -1.32 -4.29
CA ALA A 106 -20.43 -0.32 -3.99
C ALA A 106 -21.83 -0.74 -4.47
N GLN A 107 -21.91 -1.50 -5.56
CA GLN A 107 -23.14 -2.05 -6.10
C GLN A 107 -23.59 -3.35 -5.40
N GLY A 108 -22.79 -3.90 -4.49
CA GLY A 108 -23.09 -5.18 -3.83
C GLY A 108 -22.91 -6.39 -4.75
N HIS A 109 -22.15 -6.26 -5.84
CA HIS A 109 -21.92 -7.30 -6.83
C HIS A 109 -20.72 -8.21 -6.52
N VAL A 110 -20.20 -8.17 -5.29
CA VAL A 110 -19.04 -8.97 -4.87
C VAL A 110 -19.45 -9.96 -3.78
N SER A 111 -19.29 -11.25 -4.09
CA SER A 111 -19.42 -12.34 -3.12
C SER A 111 -18.11 -12.52 -2.36
N TRP A 112 -18.20 -12.50 -1.04
CA TRP A 112 -17.06 -12.64 -0.14
C TRP A 112 -17.06 -14.01 0.52
N ARG A 113 -15.96 -14.74 0.38
CA ARG A 113 -15.74 -16.02 1.06
C ARG A 113 -14.73 -15.86 2.19
N PRO A 114 -15.06 -16.25 3.44
CA PRO A 114 -14.11 -16.24 4.55
C PRO A 114 -12.88 -17.10 4.26
N ILE A 115 -11.69 -16.61 4.60
CA ILE A 115 -10.42 -17.32 4.40
C ILE A 115 -9.60 -17.45 5.68
N TRP A 116 -9.76 -16.54 6.65
CA TRP A 116 -8.96 -16.58 7.87
C TRP A 116 -9.61 -15.76 8.99
N GLU A 117 -9.59 -16.31 10.20
CA GLU A 117 -9.89 -15.58 11.43
C GLU A 117 -8.59 -15.37 12.19
N LYS A 118 -8.27 -14.10 12.47
CA LYS A 118 -7.12 -13.75 13.30
C LYS A 118 -7.59 -13.71 14.75
N THR A 119 -6.92 -14.45 15.62
CA THR A 119 -7.19 -14.46 17.06
C THR A 119 -6.07 -13.76 17.84
N ASN A 120 -6.38 -13.30 19.06
CA ASN A 120 -5.37 -12.94 20.06
C ASN A 120 -4.89 -14.18 20.84
N ASP A 121 -4.00 -13.96 21.81
CA ASP A 121 -3.43 -15.02 22.66
C ASP A 121 -4.51 -15.72 23.53
N ASP A 122 -5.62 -15.03 23.82
CA ASP A 122 -6.77 -15.55 24.57
C ASP A 122 -7.77 -16.33 23.67
N GLY A 123 -7.50 -16.43 22.37
CA GLY A 123 -8.34 -17.12 21.39
C GLY A 123 -9.55 -16.32 20.88
N GLU A 124 -9.66 -15.04 21.25
CA GLU A 124 -10.72 -14.16 20.77
C GLU A 124 -10.46 -13.71 19.33
N VAL A 125 -11.48 -13.75 18.48
CA VAL A 125 -11.36 -13.30 17.08
C VAL A 125 -11.23 -11.77 17.04
N ILE A 126 -10.07 -11.31 16.60
CA ILE A 126 -9.73 -9.89 16.47
C ILE A 126 -9.87 -9.35 15.06
N ASP A 127 -9.92 -10.20 14.04
CA ASP A 127 -10.22 -9.82 12.65
C ASP A 127 -10.70 -11.02 11.83
N ARG A 128 -11.48 -10.74 10.78
CA ARG A 128 -11.96 -11.71 9.81
C ARG A 128 -11.58 -11.27 8.41
N PHE A 129 -10.86 -12.13 7.72
CA PHE A 129 -10.44 -11.92 6.35
C PHE A 129 -11.32 -12.75 5.41
N SER A 130 -11.82 -12.09 4.38
CA SER A 130 -12.55 -12.71 3.28
C SER A 130 -11.90 -12.37 1.96
N VAL A 131 -12.10 -13.21 0.95
CA VAL A 131 -11.62 -13.01 -0.42
C VAL A 131 -12.82 -12.90 -1.37
N SER A 132 -12.67 -12.13 -2.45
CA SER A 132 -13.62 -12.17 -3.56
C SER A 132 -13.51 -13.51 -4.28
N ASP A 133 -14.64 -14.16 -4.55
CA ASP A 133 -14.67 -15.40 -5.35
C ASP A 133 -14.53 -15.14 -6.87
N GLN A 134 -14.62 -13.88 -7.30
CA GLN A 134 -14.46 -13.53 -8.71
C GLN A 134 -12.98 -13.60 -9.12
N PRO A 135 -12.62 -14.44 -10.10
CA PRO A 135 -11.28 -14.44 -10.66
C PRO A 135 -10.97 -13.06 -11.26
N ALA A 136 -9.81 -12.51 -10.91
CA ALA A 136 -9.35 -11.25 -11.45
C ALA A 136 -7.90 -11.40 -11.93
N VAL A 137 -7.58 -10.65 -12.99
CA VAL A 137 -6.23 -10.53 -13.52
C VAL A 137 -5.88 -9.07 -13.69
N THR A 138 -4.61 -8.73 -13.53
CA THR A 138 -4.11 -7.40 -13.91
C THR A 138 -4.08 -7.28 -15.44
N ALA A 139 -3.97 -6.06 -15.95
CA ALA A 139 -3.76 -5.81 -17.38
C ALA A 139 -2.59 -6.60 -17.99
N GLU A 140 -1.55 -6.89 -17.19
CA GLU A 140 -0.37 -7.69 -17.58
C GLU A 140 -0.63 -9.21 -17.54
N GLY A 141 -1.79 -9.65 -17.07
CA GLY A 141 -2.17 -11.07 -16.99
C GLY A 141 -1.77 -11.77 -15.69
N TYR A 142 -1.32 -11.03 -14.66
CA TYR A 142 -1.02 -11.61 -13.36
C TYR A 142 -2.28 -11.83 -12.54
N ARG A 143 -2.30 -12.90 -11.72
CA ARG A 143 -3.41 -13.18 -10.81
C ARG A 143 -3.59 -12.02 -9.82
N LEU A 144 -4.80 -11.48 -9.78
CA LEU A 144 -5.21 -10.43 -8.85
C LEU A 144 -6.18 -11.01 -7.82
N VAL A 145 -5.94 -10.69 -6.55
CA VAL A 145 -6.76 -11.18 -5.43
C VAL A 145 -7.23 -10.00 -4.61
N TRP A 146 -8.55 -9.88 -4.48
CA TRP A 146 -9.18 -8.89 -3.63
C TRP A 146 -9.53 -9.51 -2.28
N TYR A 147 -9.04 -8.92 -1.20
CA TYR A 147 -9.37 -9.34 0.16
C TYR A 147 -9.98 -8.20 0.97
N HIS A 148 -10.75 -8.57 1.97
CA HIS A 148 -11.48 -7.68 2.85
C HIS A 148 -11.21 -8.07 4.30
N SER A 149 -10.79 -7.11 5.12
CA SER A 149 -10.67 -7.25 6.59
C SER A 149 -11.85 -6.53 7.23
N LEU A 150 -12.62 -7.26 8.04
CA LEU A 150 -13.77 -6.70 8.74
C LEU A 150 -13.34 -5.59 9.72
N ARG A 151 -12.28 -5.83 10.49
CA ARG A 151 -11.78 -4.84 11.46
C ARG A 151 -11.28 -3.59 10.76
N LYS A 152 -10.58 -3.74 9.63
CA LYS A 152 -10.14 -2.61 8.82
C LYS A 152 -11.33 -1.80 8.28
N ALA A 153 -12.39 -2.47 7.83
CA ALA A 153 -13.58 -1.79 7.33
C ALA A 153 -14.27 -0.94 8.40
N GLU A 154 -14.37 -1.46 9.64
CA GLU A 154 -14.88 -0.73 10.81
C GLU A 154 -14.04 0.50 11.15
N PHE A 155 -12.72 0.34 11.24
CA PHE A 155 -11.82 1.48 11.48
C PHE A 155 -11.91 2.53 10.37
N ASP A 156 -11.95 2.09 9.11
CA ASP A 156 -12.09 2.99 7.97
C ASP A 156 -13.45 3.72 8.01
N ALA A 157 -14.52 3.08 8.51
CA ALA A 157 -15.82 3.71 8.71
C ALA A 157 -15.79 4.80 9.78
N VAL A 158 -15.23 4.51 10.96
CA VAL A 158 -15.04 5.49 12.04
C VAL A 158 -14.18 6.67 11.56
N ALA A 159 -13.08 6.39 10.87
CA ALA A 159 -12.20 7.42 10.32
C ALA A 159 -12.90 8.28 9.25
N ARG A 160 -13.80 7.72 8.45
CA ARG A 160 -14.64 8.50 7.52
C ARG A 160 -15.61 9.41 8.27
N SER A 161 -16.33 8.89 9.28
CA SER A 161 -17.26 9.68 10.10
C SER A 161 -16.57 10.87 10.79
N ASN A 162 -15.41 10.64 11.41
CA ASN A 162 -14.64 11.69 12.07
C ASN A 162 -14.16 12.78 11.08
N ARG A 163 -13.79 12.39 9.85
CA ARG A 163 -13.40 13.35 8.80
C ARG A 163 -14.60 14.19 8.34
N ILE A 164 -15.77 13.57 8.17
CA ILE A 164 -17.00 14.28 7.80
C ILE A 164 -17.38 15.29 8.88
N GLU A 165 -17.37 14.87 10.15
CA GLU A 165 -17.69 15.76 11.28
C GLU A 165 -16.73 16.96 11.33
N ARG A 166 -15.42 16.72 11.18
CA ARG A 166 -14.41 17.78 11.13
C ARG A 166 -14.66 18.74 9.97
N ALA A 167 -14.93 18.23 8.77
CA ALA A 167 -15.24 19.04 7.60
C ALA A 167 -16.49 19.90 7.81
N LEU A 168 -17.56 19.34 8.40
CA LEU A 168 -18.78 20.08 8.73
C LEU A 168 -18.53 21.21 9.74
N LYS A 169 -17.73 20.96 10.79
CA LYS A 169 -17.33 22.00 11.75
C LYS A 169 -16.52 23.12 11.09
N GLN A 170 -15.59 22.77 10.19
CA GLN A 170 -14.81 23.75 9.43
C GLN A 170 -15.69 24.58 8.49
N LEU A 171 -16.64 23.95 7.79
CA LEU A 171 -17.60 24.65 6.94
C LEU A 171 -18.52 25.57 7.74
N ALA A 172 -18.99 25.14 8.92
CA ALA A 172 -19.77 26.00 9.81
C ALA A 172 -18.95 27.22 10.27
N THR A 173 -17.70 26.99 10.69
CA THR A 173 -16.79 28.08 11.07
C THR A 173 -16.54 29.04 9.91
N LEU A 174 -16.35 28.53 8.70
CA LEU A 174 -16.18 29.34 7.50
C LEU A 174 -17.43 30.18 7.20
N ARG A 175 -18.62 29.56 7.27
CA ARG A 175 -19.90 30.25 7.08
C ARG A 175 -20.07 31.39 8.08
N ASP A 176 -19.75 31.15 9.35
CA ASP A 176 -19.86 32.16 10.40
C ASP A 176 -18.84 33.30 10.20
N LYS A 177 -17.62 32.97 9.76
CA LYS A 177 -16.62 33.96 9.35
C LYS A 177 -17.08 34.81 8.17
N LEU A 178 -17.71 34.22 7.14
CA LEU A 178 -18.20 34.96 5.96
C LEU A 178 -19.37 35.88 6.29
N ARG A 179 -20.23 35.50 7.24
CA ARG A 179 -21.37 36.30 7.70
C ARG A 179 -21.00 37.42 8.67
N SER A 180 -19.76 37.46 9.15
CA SER A 180 -19.30 38.49 10.09
C SER A 180 -19.21 39.86 9.42
N PRO A 181 -19.60 40.95 10.07
CA PRO A 181 -19.43 42.31 9.53
C PRO A 181 -17.96 42.73 9.35
N ARG A 182 -16.99 41.90 9.79
CA ARG A 182 -15.54 42.10 9.65
C ARG A 182 -14.87 41.12 8.68
N THR A 183 -15.62 40.48 7.77
CA THR A 183 -15.08 39.50 6.82
C THR A 183 -13.95 40.09 5.95
N ARG A 184 -12.75 39.48 6.01
CA ARG A 184 -11.59 39.79 5.14
C ARG A 184 -11.43 38.83 3.96
N TYR A 185 -12.34 37.87 3.83
CA TYR A 185 -12.42 36.98 2.67
C TYR A 185 -13.22 37.69 1.58
N ARG A 186 -12.54 38.17 0.53
CA ARG A 186 -13.16 38.62 -0.73
C ARG A 186 -13.20 37.46 -1.71
#